data_AF-A0A9W9EZH6-F1
#
_entry.id   AF-A0A9W9EZH6-F1
#
_cell.length_a   1.000
_cell.length_b   1.000
_cell.length_c   1.000
_cell.angle_alpha   90.00
_cell.angle_beta   90.00
_cell.angle_gamma   90.00
#
_symmetry.space_group_name_H-M   'P 1'
#
loop_
_entity.id
_entity.type
_entity.pdbx_description
1 polymer ?
#
loop_
_entity_poly.entity_id
_entity_poly.type
_entity_poly.pdbx_seq_one_letter_code
_entity_poly.pdbx_strand_id
1 'polypeptide(L)'
;MSSIASTSRSRDQPLQPLSDSVAIRSELIALEETDLRLYPKSSRKSPAEYTIKDVFTGSTVFSVTGRKYGSSPGREFRDSSGLPLFELRRAGFFIRPWKVRLPGDDSKDLASIYMQGPSKKIILDITQNQDSTADEAKRVEGEKKVTLRVFRKSALYTFDVLAGDQKVAHIQENPEINRSLGHWMSSPYDYVPPRRALDIRLAEGLDASIAALIGVFISDMFFGNDVEA
;
A
#
# COMPACT_ATOMS: atom_id res chain seq x y z
N MET A 1 38.81 -11.96 11.45
CA MET A 1 37.88 -11.90 10.30
C MET A 1 36.54 -12.39 10.80
N SER A 2 35.69 -11.49 11.30
CA SER A 2 34.44 -11.87 11.97
C SER A 2 33.25 -11.48 11.11
N SER A 3 32.47 -12.51 10.79
CA SER A 3 31.25 -12.50 9.98
C SER A 3 30.19 -11.57 10.55
N ILE A 4 29.67 -10.66 9.72
CA ILE A 4 28.47 -9.87 10.00
C ILE A 4 27.30 -10.62 9.36
N ALA A 5 26.60 -11.41 10.16
CA ALA A 5 25.31 -11.99 9.79
C ALA A 5 24.33 -11.74 10.94
N SER A 6 23.66 -10.59 10.93
CA SER A 6 22.62 -10.32 11.93
C SER A 6 21.60 -9.27 11.48
N THR A 7 20.90 -9.51 10.36
CA THR A 7 19.70 -8.71 10.00
C THR A 7 18.66 -9.47 9.16
N SER A 8 18.38 -10.77 9.39
CA SER A 8 17.40 -11.52 8.54
C SER A 8 16.09 -11.95 9.22
N ARG A 9 16.00 -11.95 10.56
CA ARG A 9 14.94 -12.72 11.28
C ARG A 9 13.47 -12.34 11.02
N SER A 10 13.18 -11.24 10.34
CA SER A 10 11.80 -10.80 10.06
C SER A 10 11.27 -11.20 8.67
N ARG A 11 12.16 -11.50 7.71
CA ARG A 11 11.78 -12.03 6.39
C ARG A 11 11.52 -13.54 6.40
N ASP A 12 11.82 -14.21 7.51
CA ASP A 12 11.96 -15.67 7.54
C ASP A 12 10.63 -16.45 7.55
N GLN A 13 9.48 -15.81 7.81
CA GLN A 13 8.20 -16.49 7.68
C GLN A 13 7.73 -16.43 6.22
N PRO A 14 7.57 -17.59 5.54
CA PRO A 14 7.21 -17.64 4.13
C PRO A 14 5.84 -17.02 3.90
N LEU A 15 5.68 -16.35 2.76
CA LEU A 15 4.37 -15.94 2.29
C LEU A 15 3.59 -17.16 1.84
N GLN A 16 2.28 -17.10 2.02
CA GLN A 16 1.37 -18.17 1.64
C GLN A 16 0.58 -17.74 0.41
N PRO A 17 0.66 -18.49 -0.70
CA PRO A 17 -0.20 -18.26 -1.86
C PRO A 17 -1.67 -18.25 -1.46
N LEU A 18 -2.42 -17.33 -2.03
CA LEU A 18 -3.86 -17.24 -1.83
C LEU A 18 -4.57 -18.28 -2.70
N SER A 19 -5.35 -19.16 -2.07
CA SER A 19 -6.18 -20.12 -2.82
C SER A 19 -7.30 -19.42 -3.60
N ASP A 20 -7.84 -18.33 -3.03
CA ASP A 20 -8.76 -17.42 -3.70
C ASP A 20 -8.05 -16.08 -3.91
N SER A 21 -7.84 -15.69 -5.16
CA SER A 21 -7.16 -14.43 -5.46
C SER A 21 -7.91 -13.22 -4.88
N VAL A 22 -7.15 -12.25 -4.39
CA VAL A 22 -7.66 -11.01 -3.79
C VAL A 22 -7.21 -9.83 -4.62
N ALA A 23 -8.17 -9.15 -5.27
CA ALA A 23 -7.87 -8.09 -6.22
C ALA A 23 -8.88 -6.94 -6.20
N ILE A 24 -8.36 -5.75 -6.50
CA ILE A 24 -9.12 -4.59 -7.00
C ILE A 24 -9.16 -4.65 -8.53
N ARG A 25 -8.06 -5.10 -9.14
CA ARG A 25 -7.81 -5.22 -10.58
C ARG A 25 -7.30 -6.63 -10.86
N SER A 26 -8.09 -7.47 -11.52
CA SER A 26 -7.73 -8.88 -11.75
C SER A 26 -6.47 -9.03 -12.62
N GLU A 27 -6.23 -8.07 -13.51
CA GLU A 27 -5.05 -8.00 -14.36
C GLU A 27 -3.74 -7.71 -13.59
N LEU A 28 -3.83 -7.33 -12.31
CA LEU A 28 -2.68 -7.01 -11.45
C LEU A 28 -2.42 -8.09 -10.39
N ILE A 29 -3.11 -9.23 -10.47
CA ILE A 29 -2.85 -10.39 -9.59
C ILE A 29 -1.44 -10.92 -9.86
N ALA A 30 -0.64 -11.02 -8.80
CA ALA A 30 0.69 -11.61 -8.89
C ALA A 30 0.57 -13.12 -9.16
N LEU A 31 1.26 -13.59 -10.20
CA LEU A 31 1.32 -15.01 -10.57
C LEU A 31 2.35 -15.80 -9.75
N GLU A 32 3.24 -15.10 -9.06
CA GLU A 32 4.28 -15.66 -8.21
C GLU A 32 4.60 -14.68 -7.07
N GLU A 33 5.42 -15.12 -6.11
CA GLU A 33 5.93 -14.22 -5.08
C GLU A 33 6.68 -13.05 -5.74
N THR A 34 6.20 -11.83 -5.51
CA THR A 34 6.72 -10.63 -6.17
C THR A 34 7.32 -9.69 -5.12
N ASP A 35 8.51 -9.15 -5.43
CA ASP A 35 9.17 -8.13 -4.64
C ASP A 35 9.04 -6.76 -5.33
N LEU A 36 8.32 -5.85 -4.69
CA LEU A 36 8.18 -4.45 -5.07
C LEU A 36 8.93 -3.55 -4.10
N ARG A 37 9.20 -2.33 -4.55
CA ARG A 37 9.80 -1.30 -3.70
C ARG A 37 9.16 0.04 -3.92
N LEU A 38 8.71 0.64 -2.83
CA LEU A 38 8.16 1.98 -2.79
C LEU A 38 9.28 2.98 -2.50
N TYR A 39 9.38 3.99 -3.35
CA TYR A 39 10.30 5.11 -3.24
C TYR A 39 9.52 6.42 -3.07
N PRO A 40 9.75 7.21 -2.02
CA PRO A 40 9.27 8.58 -1.98
C PRO A 40 10.06 9.42 -2.99
N LYS A 41 9.40 10.38 -3.64
CA LYS A 41 10.06 11.30 -4.58
C LYS A 41 10.97 12.34 -3.87
N SER A 42 10.90 12.41 -2.54
CA SER A 42 11.76 13.23 -1.66
C SER A 42 11.93 14.68 -2.14
N SER A 43 10.87 15.29 -2.68
CA SER A 43 10.88 16.66 -3.21
C SER A 43 10.01 17.58 -2.36
N ARG A 44 10.50 18.80 -2.08
CA ARG A 44 9.74 19.85 -1.36
C ARG A 44 8.39 20.15 -2.01
N LYS A 45 8.34 20.08 -3.34
CA LYS A 45 7.15 20.43 -4.14
C LYS A 45 6.15 19.27 -4.26
N SER A 46 6.60 18.05 -3.96
CA SER A 46 5.85 16.81 -4.15
C SER A 46 6.11 15.85 -2.97
N PRO A 47 5.84 16.26 -1.72
CA PRO A 47 6.19 15.45 -0.55
C PRO A 47 5.36 14.17 -0.45
N ALA A 48 4.22 14.09 -1.16
CA ALA A 48 3.29 12.97 -1.13
C ALA A 48 3.32 12.09 -2.40
N GLU A 49 4.33 12.27 -3.26
CA GLU A 49 4.50 11.45 -4.46
C GLU A 49 5.41 10.25 -4.22
N TYR A 50 5.00 9.10 -4.76
CA TYR A 50 5.75 7.85 -4.71
C TYR A 50 5.91 7.22 -6.09
N THR A 51 6.97 6.45 -6.23
CA THR A 51 7.18 5.52 -7.34
C THR A 51 7.33 4.13 -6.76
N ILE A 52 6.55 3.17 -7.26
CA ILE A 52 6.67 1.77 -6.90
C ILE A 52 7.30 1.04 -8.07
N LYS A 53 8.41 0.37 -7.80
CA LYS A 53 9.20 -0.35 -8.79
C LYS A 53 9.23 -1.84 -8.49
N ASP A 54 9.29 -2.63 -9.54
CA ASP A 54 9.65 -4.04 -9.44
C ASP A 54 11.14 -4.15 -9.08
N VAL A 55 11.47 -4.98 -8.09
CA VAL A 55 12.85 -5.06 -7.56
C VAL A 55 13.80 -5.74 -8.55
N PHE A 56 13.31 -6.71 -9.32
CA PHE A 56 14.13 -7.51 -10.24
C PHE A 56 14.44 -6.76 -11.53
N THR A 57 13.42 -6.17 -12.14
CA THR A 57 13.52 -5.44 -13.41
C THR A 57 13.91 -3.98 -13.22
N GLY A 58 13.70 -3.41 -12.04
CA GLY A 58 13.89 -1.98 -11.76
C GLY A 58 12.86 -1.07 -12.43
N SER A 59 11.87 -1.64 -13.13
CA SER A 59 10.85 -0.90 -13.87
C SER A 59 9.81 -0.32 -12.94
N THR A 60 9.29 0.86 -13.27
CA THR A 60 8.15 1.45 -12.55
C THR A 60 6.89 0.65 -12.86
N VAL A 61 6.25 0.11 -11.82
CA VAL A 61 4.98 -0.61 -11.92
C VAL A 61 3.83 0.35 -11.64
N PHE A 62 3.99 1.20 -10.61
CA PHE A 62 3.00 2.20 -10.25
C PHE A 62 3.63 3.55 -9.95
N SER A 63 2.88 4.62 -10.24
CA SER A 63 3.14 5.94 -9.69
C SER A 63 1.96 6.37 -8.83
N VAL A 64 2.27 7.08 -7.74
CA VAL A 64 1.26 7.56 -6.80
C VAL A 64 1.49 9.02 -6.58
N THR A 65 0.45 9.82 -6.80
CA THR A 65 0.51 11.27 -6.62
C THR A 65 -0.52 11.73 -5.62
N GLY A 66 -0.30 12.93 -5.06
CA GLY A 66 -1.41 13.67 -4.45
C GLY A 66 -2.53 13.87 -5.48
N ARG A 67 -3.76 14.00 -5.00
CA ARG A 67 -4.90 14.20 -5.89
C ARG A 67 -4.74 15.53 -6.65
N LYS A 68 -4.65 15.46 -7.98
CA LYS A 68 -4.44 16.63 -8.85
C LYS A 68 -5.71 17.49 -9.01
N TYR A 69 -6.89 16.91 -8.81
CA TYR A 69 -8.19 17.55 -9.04
C TYR A 69 -9.19 17.20 -7.91
N GLY A 70 -9.95 18.19 -7.45
CA GLY A 70 -10.98 18.05 -6.39
C GLY A 70 -10.56 18.61 -5.03
N SER A 71 -11.54 18.77 -4.13
CA SER A 71 -11.36 19.48 -2.83
C SER A 71 -10.96 18.59 -1.65
N SER A 72 -10.97 17.27 -1.81
CA SER A 72 -10.62 16.32 -0.74
C SER A 72 -9.19 15.78 -0.88
N PRO A 73 -8.42 15.70 0.23
CA PRO A 73 -7.12 15.05 0.24
C PRO A 73 -7.23 13.59 -0.21
N GLY A 74 -6.26 13.15 -1.00
CA GLY A 74 -6.27 11.80 -1.57
C GLY A 74 -4.95 11.43 -2.25
N ARG A 75 -4.90 10.17 -2.69
CA ARG A 75 -3.84 9.61 -3.52
C ARG A 75 -4.45 9.04 -4.79
N GLU A 76 -3.82 9.31 -5.92
CA GLU A 76 -4.18 8.71 -7.21
C GLU A 76 -3.12 7.68 -7.58
N PHE A 77 -3.53 6.43 -7.79
CA PHE A 77 -2.66 5.35 -8.21
C PHE A 77 -2.75 5.23 -9.72
N ARG A 78 -1.60 5.19 -10.39
CA ARG A 78 -1.48 5.07 -11.84
C ARG A 78 -0.58 3.91 -12.18
N ASP A 79 -0.85 3.27 -13.31
CA ASP A 79 0.02 2.23 -13.87
C ASP A 79 1.32 2.82 -14.44
N SER A 80 2.13 1.96 -15.06
CA SER A 80 3.41 2.33 -15.67
C SER A 80 3.27 3.26 -16.88
N SER A 81 2.11 3.26 -17.54
CA SER A 81 1.79 4.19 -18.64
C SER A 81 1.34 5.57 -18.13
N GLY A 82 1.01 5.67 -16.84
CA GLY A 82 0.48 6.88 -16.22
C GLY A 82 -1.04 6.98 -16.25
N LEU A 83 -1.75 5.93 -16.68
CA LEU A 83 -3.21 5.85 -16.65
C LEU A 83 -3.69 5.57 -15.23
N PRO A 84 -4.80 6.19 -14.79
CA PRO A 84 -5.29 6.04 -13.43
C PRO A 84 -5.93 4.65 -13.22
N LEU A 85 -5.54 4.00 -12.13
CA LEU A 85 -6.06 2.70 -11.68
C LEU A 85 -7.20 2.87 -10.67
N PHE A 86 -6.97 3.69 -9.64
CA PHE A 86 -7.96 4.02 -8.61
C PHE A 86 -7.48 5.21 -7.79
N GLU A 87 -8.40 5.75 -7.00
CA GLU A 87 -8.13 6.83 -6.05
C GLU A 87 -8.37 6.34 -4.62
N LEU A 88 -7.45 6.69 -3.72
CA LEU A 88 -7.62 6.61 -2.29
C LEU A 88 -8.09 7.97 -1.77
N ARG A 89 -9.31 8.05 -1.24
CA ARG A 89 -9.92 9.30 -0.77
C ARG A 89 -10.26 9.23 0.70
N ARG A 90 -10.05 10.33 1.43
CA ARG A 90 -10.55 10.44 2.79
C ARG A 90 -12.05 10.71 2.77
N ALA A 91 -12.84 9.89 3.43
CA ALA A 91 -14.28 10.11 3.51
C ALA A 91 -14.60 11.20 4.55
N GLY A 92 -14.78 12.47 4.15
CA GLY A 92 -15.30 13.54 5.01
C GLY A 92 -14.42 13.97 6.20
N PHE A 93 -15.00 14.74 7.13
CA PHE A 93 -14.34 15.25 8.35
C PHE A 93 -14.41 14.25 9.51
N PHE A 94 -13.28 14.05 10.20
CA PHE A 94 -13.02 13.21 11.39
C PHE A 94 -13.13 11.67 11.25
N ILE A 95 -12.07 10.95 11.65
CA ILE A 95 -11.93 9.48 11.99
C ILE A 95 -12.63 8.49 11.02
N ARG A 96 -12.99 8.91 9.81
CA ARG A 96 -13.61 8.04 8.82
C ARG A 96 -12.56 7.25 8.05
N PRO A 97 -12.91 6.04 7.58
CA PRO A 97 -12.02 5.23 6.77
C PRO A 97 -11.67 5.95 5.47
N TRP A 98 -10.49 5.67 4.94
CA TRP A 98 -10.16 6.02 3.57
C TRP A 98 -10.84 5.02 2.63
N LYS A 99 -11.30 5.50 1.50
CA LYS A 99 -12.08 4.74 0.52
C LYS A 99 -11.31 4.63 -0.78
N VAL A 100 -11.36 3.45 -1.39
CA VAL A 100 -10.78 3.18 -2.70
C VAL A 100 -11.90 3.21 -3.74
N ARG A 101 -11.71 3.96 -4.83
CA ARG A 101 -12.69 4.12 -5.90
C ARG A 101 -12.06 4.02 -7.28
N LEU A 102 -12.83 3.58 -8.27
CA LEU A 102 -12.40 3.71 -9.66
C LEU A 102 -12.35 5.20 -10.05
N PRO A 103 -11.43 5.58 -10.96
CA PRO A 103 -11.36 6.95 -11.46
C PRO A 103 -12.66 7.30 -12.18
N GLY A 104 -13.25 8.45 -11.83
CA GLY A 104 -14.49 8.93 -12.46
C GLY A 104 -15.79 8.25 -11.99
N ASP A 105 -15.72 7.26 -11.10
CA ASP A 105 -16.91 6.62 -10.50
C ASP A 105 -17.04 7.02 -9.02
N ASP A 106 -18.06 7.81 -8.72
CA ASP A 106 -18.39 8.24 -7.36
C ASP A 106 -19.49 7.41 -6.70
N SER A 107 -20.06 6.43 -7.42
CA SER A 107 -21.22 5.65 -6.99
C SER A 107 -20.87 4.46 -6.09
N LYS A 108 -19.68 3.86 -6.27
CA LYS A 108 -19.27 2.65 -5.53
C LYS A 108 -17.85 2.72 -5.00
N ASP A 109 -17.69 2.35 -3.72
CA ASP A 109 -16.38 2.12 -3.10
C ASP A 109 -15.96 0.66 -3.34
N LEU A 110 -14.72 0.44 -3.81
CA LEU A 110 -14.13 -0.89 -4.02
C LEU A 110 -13.56 -1.46 -2.72
N ALA A 111 -13.01 -0.60 -1.88
CA ALA A 111 -12.43 -0.99 -0.60
C ALA A 111 -12.44 0.16 0.41
N SER A 112 -12.22 -0.18 1.68
CA SER A 112 -11.99 0.80 2.74
C SER A 112 -10.81 0.40 3.61
N ILE A 113 -9.92 1.36 3.86
CA ILE A 113 -8.73 1.20 4.70
C ILE A 113 -8.75 2.17 5.87
N TYR A 114 -8.47 1.66 7.07
CA TYR A 114 -8.49 2.47 8.29
C TYR A 114 -7.58 1.91 9.38
N MET A 115 -7.24 2.79 10.31
CA MET A 115 -6.50 2.44 11.50
C MET A 115 -7.47 2.20 12.66
N GLN A 116 -7.35 1.04 13.32
CA GLN A 116 -8.20 0.60 14.41
C GLN A 116 -7.45 0.68 15.75
N GLY A 117 -8.06 1.37 16.71
CA GLY A 117 -7.67 1.36 18.12
C GLY A 117 -6.31 1.99 18.43
N PRO A 118 -5.92 2.01 19.72
CA PRO A 118 -4.66 2.60 20.19
C PRO A 118 -3.42 1.83 19.70
N SER A 119 -3.57 0.56 19.34
CA SER A 119 -2.49 -0.28 18.80
C SER A 119 -2.12 0.04 17.35
N LYS A 120 -2.80 1.02 16.71
CA LYS A 120 -2.57 1.44 15.32
C LYS A 120 -2.59 0.26 14.32
N LYS A 121 -3.50 -0.69 14.52
CA LYS A 121 -3.69 -1.81 13.58
C LYS A 121 -4.35 -1.29 12.30
N ILE A 122 -3.89 -1.69 11.12
CA ILE A 122 -4.57 -1.30 9.87
C ILE A 122 -5.48 -2.43 9.43
N ILE A 123 -6.70 -2.07 9.04
CA ILE A 123 -7.68 -2.97 8.43
C ILE A 123 -8.00 -2.45 7.04
N LEU A 124 -7.99 -3.35 6.07
CA LEU A 124 -8.41 -3.10 4.70
C LEU A 124 -9.53 -4.09 4.35
N ASP A 125 -10.73 -3.58 4.17
CA ASP A 125 -11.90 -4.34 3.73
C ASP A 125 -12.10 -4.12 2.23
N ILE A 126 -12.06 -5.20 1.44
CA ILE A 126 -12.17 -5.18 -0.03
C ILE A 126 -13.49 -5.86 -0.41
N THR A 127 -14.25 -5.20 -1.27
CA THR A 127 -15.45 -5.76 -1.87
C THR A 127 -15.07 -6.41 -3.19
N GLN A 128 -15.07 -7.74 -3.25
CA GLN A 128 -14.85 -8.48 -4.49
C GLN A 128 -16.18 -8.60 -5.24
N ASN A 129 -16.23 -8.03 -6.45
CA ASN A 129 -17.29 -8.37 -7.39
C ASN A 129 -16.75 -9.56 -8.21
N GLN A 130 -17.35 -10.73 -8.07
CA GLN A 130 -17.12 -11.80 -9.05
C GLN A 130 -17.66 -11.32 -10.41
N ASP A 131 -16.91 -11.62 -11.46
CA ASP A 131 -16.98 -11.05 -12.80
C ASP A 131 -18.37 -10.61 -13.31
N SER A 132 -18.37 -9.39 -13.85
CA SER A 132 -19.36 -8.88 -14.80
C SER A 132 -19.24 -9.56 -16.17
N THR A 133 -19.46 -10.87 -16.23
CA THR A 133 -19.72 -11.61 -17.48
C THR A 133 -20.77 -12.72 -17.33
N ALA A 134 -21.45 -12.86 -16.18
CA ALA A 134 -22.60 -13.76 -16.05
C ALA A 134 -23.91 -12.96 -15.98
N ASP A 135 -24.86 -13.38 -16.80
CA ASP A 135 -26.25 -12.92 -16.94
C ASP A 135 -26.82 -12.11 -15.76
N GLU A 136 -27.49 -11.00 -16.10
CA GLU A 136 -28.17 -10.10 -15.16
C GLU A 136 -29.30 -10.77 -14.32
N ALA A 137 -29.52 -12.07 -14.46
CA ALA A 137 -30.59 -12.83 -13.80
C ALA A 137 -30.19 -13.48 -12.45
N LYS A 138 -28.94 -13.35 -11.96
CA LYS A 138 -28.51 -13.94 -10.68
C LYS A 138 -27.82 -12.99 -9.69
N ARG A 139 -28.23 -11.71 -9.64
CA ARG A 139 -27.78 -10.75 -8.61
C ARG A 139 -28.46 -10.96 -7.24
N VAL A 140 -28.36 -12.15 -6.65
CA VAL A 140 -28.90 -12.43 -5.29
C VAL A 140 -27.86 -13.06 -4.34
N GLU A 141 -26.68 -13.49 -4.79
CA GLU A 141 -25.63 -13.95 -3.87
C GLU A 141 -24.66 -12.82 -3.48
N GLY A 142 -24.51 -12.63 -2.16
CA GLY A 142 -23.96 -11.44 -1.54
C GLY A 142 -22.52 -11.11 -1.97
N GLU A 143 -22.21 -9.81 -1.99
CA GLU A 143 -20.87 -9.29 -2.23
C GLU A 143 -19.86 -9.98 -1.29
N LYS A 144 -18.92 -10.75 -1.85
CA LYS A 144 -17.85 -11.41 -1.09
C LYS A 144 -16.90 -10.32 -0.58
N LYS A 145 -16.85 -10.14 0.74
CA LYS A 145 -15.92 -9.20 1.38
C LYS A 145 -14.70 -9.95 1.89
N VAL A 146 -13.52 -9.47 1.50
CA VAL A 146 -12.24 -9.96 2.00
C VAL A 146 -11.63 -8.90 2.90
N THR A 147 -11.25 -9.29 4.11
CA THR A 147 -10.59 -8.40 5.07
C THR A 147 -9.11 -8.76 5.18
N LEU A 148 -8.25 -7.80 4.87
CA LEU A 148 -6.82 -7.85 5.12
C LEU A 148 -6.48 -7.11 6.41
N ARG A 149 -5.67 -7.73 7.26
CA ARG A 149 -5.24 -7.18 8.54
C ARG A 149 -3.74 -6.96 8.53
N VAL A 150 -3.32 -5.74 8.80
CA VAL A 150 -1.90 -5.38 8.85
C VAL A 150 -1.44 -5.24 10.30
N PHE A 151 -0.42 -5.99 10.65
CA PHE A 151 0.15 -6.04 12.00
C PHE A 151 1.57 -5.51 12.00
N ARG A 152 1.83 -4.47 12.80
CA ARG A 152 3.20 -4.02 13.07
C ARG A 152 3.89 -5.02 13.98
N LYS A 153 5.05 -5.53 13.55
CA LYS A 153 5.85 -6.52 14.29
C LYS A 153 6.98 -5.90 15.11
N SER A 154 7.56 -4.79 14.65
CA SER A 154 8.81 -4.28 15.21
C SER A 154 8.90 -2.75 15.26
N ALA A 155 9.91 -2.27 15.99
CA ALA A 155 10.28 -0.86 16.01
C ALA A 155 10.80 -0.36 14.65
N LEU A 156 11.44 -1.23 13.85
CA LEU A 156 11.95 -0.95 12.50
C LEU A 156 10.85 -0.94 11.42
N TYR A 157 9.61 -0.65 11.83
CA TYR A 157 8.46 -0.53 10.94
C TYR A 157 8.29 -1.71 9.97
N THR A 158 8.34 -2.90 10.55
CA THR A 158 7.99 -4.13 9.86
C THR A 158 6.50 -4.44 10.05
N PHE A 159 5.83 -4.83 8.96
CA PHE A 159 4.40 -5.09 8.89
C PHE A 159 4.13 -6.41 8.16
N ASP A 160 3.29 -7.25 8.75
CA ASP A 160 2.74 -8.42 8.07
C ASP A 160 1.28 -8.15 7.70
N VAL A 161 0.90 -8.56 6.49
CA VAL A 161 -0.48 -8.48 5.99
C VAL A 161 -1.06 -9.90 5.99
N LEU A 162 -2.17 -10.07 6.70
CA LEU A 162 -2.88 -11.35 6.81
C LEU A 162 -4.23 -11.29 6.09
N ALA A 163 -4.53 -12.31 5.29
CA ALA A 163 -5.86 -12.65 4.80
C ALA A 163 -6.40 -13.81 5.65
N GLY A 164 -7.32 -13.53 6.58
CA GLY A 164 -7.63 -14.50 7.64
C GLY A 164 -6.38 -14.78 8.50
N ASP A 165 -5.91 -16.02 8.46
CA ASP A 165 -4.69 -16.47 9.15
C ASP A 165 -3.48 -16.64 8.19
N GLN A 166 -3.69 -16.43 6.88
CA GLN A 166 -2.63 -16.57 5.88
C GLN A 166 -1.81 -15.30 5.75
N LYS A 167 -0.48 -15.41 5.82
CA LYS A 167 0.41 -14.27 5.58
C LYS A 167 0.60 -14.06 4.08
N VAL A 168 0.04 -12.97 3.55
CA VAL A 168 -0.02 -12.71 2.11
C VAL A 168 0.87 -11.58 1.64
N ALA A 169 1.34 -10.72 2.56
CA ALA A 169 2.37 -9.75 2.24
C ALA A 169 3.23 -9.39 3.46
N HIS A 170 4.42 -8.89 3.18
CA HIS A 170 5.37 -8.39 4.15
C HIS A 170 5.91 -7.04 3.69
N ILE A 171 5.79 -6.03 4.53
CA ILE A 171 6.23 -4.66 4.23
C ILE A 171 7.21 -4.23 5.31
N GLN A 172 8.38 -3.77 4.90
CA GLN A 172 9.40 -3.34 5.85
C GLN A 172 10.11 -2.09 5.34
N GLU A 173 10.62 -1.31 6.28
CA GLU A 173 11.53 -0.22 5.96
C GLU A 173 12.80 -0.73 5.26
N ASN A 174 13.27 0.00 4.25
CA ASN A 174 14.59 -0.22 3.66
C ASN A 174 15.61 0.79 4.21
N PRO A 175 16.39 0.43 5.26
CA PRO A 175 17.32 1.36 5.89
C PRO A 175 18.49 1.75 4.99
N GLU A 176 18.89 0.89 4.06
CA GLU A 176 20.02 1.16 3.15
C GLU A 176 19.69 2.31 2.21
N ILE A 177 18.52 2.25 1.58
CA ILE A 177 18.04 3.32 0.71
C ILE A 177 17.72 4.57 1.52
N ASN A 178 17.12 4.42 2.70
CA ASN A 178 16.76 5.57 3.53
C ASN A 178 17.97 6.42 3.98
N ARG A 179 19.15 5.81 4.16
CA ARG A 179 20.39 6.57 4.41
C ARG A 179 20.74 7.49 3.24
N SER A 180 20.39 7.11 2.01
CA SER A 180 20.67 7.89 0.79
C SER A 180 19.58 8.89 0.41
N LEU A 181 18.37 8.79 0.98
CA LEU A 181 17.26 9.72 0.71
C LEU A 181 17.47 11.13 1.30
N GLY A 182 18.57 11.34 2.03
CA GLY A 182 19.01 12.63 2.55
C GLY A 182 18.33 13.04 3.87
N HIS A 183 19.01 13.92 4.62
CA HIS A 183 18.46 14.62 5.77
C HIS A 183 17.91 15.98 5.33
N TRP A 184 16.79 16.43 5.91
CA TRP A 184 16.24 17.73 5.56
C TRP A 184 17.03 18.88 6.22
N MET A 185 17.80 19.62 5.42
CA MET A 185 18.47 20.83 5.89
C MET A 185 17.47 22.00 5.95
N SER A 186 16.99 22.33 7.15
CA SER A 186 16.43 23.66 7.53
C SER A 186 15.97 23.77 9.00
N SER A 187 16.36 22.86 9.91
CA SER A 187 16.01 22.95 11.34
C SER A 187 17.28 22.78 12.19
N PRO A 188 17.44 23.52 13.32
CA PRO A 188 18.55 23.33 14.26
C PRO A 188 18.52 21.98 14.98
N TYR A 189 17.45 21.21 14.80
CA TYR A 189 17.33 19.81 15.20
C TYR A 189 17.12 18.98 13.93
N ASP A 190 18.08 18.10 13.63
CA ASP A 190 18.09 17.16 12.51
C ASP A 190 16.80 16.31 12.48
N TYR A 191 15.78 16.77 11.75
CA TYR A 191 14.52 16.06 11.65
C TYR A 191 14.52 15.13 10.43
N VAL A 192 14.24 13.86 10.75
CA VAL A 192 13.76 12.70 9.98
C VAL A 192 13.70 12.83 8.44
N PRO A 193 14.22 11.84 7.67
CA PRO A 193 14.16 11.85 6.22
C PRO A 193 12.73 12.02 5.66
N PRO A 194 12.58 12.65 4.48
CA PRO A 194 11.29 12.87 3.84
C PRO A 194 10.65 11.55 3.40
N ARG A 195 9.77 10.98 4.23
CA ARG A 195 9.15 9.65 4.04
C ARG A 195 10.21 8.54 3.83
N ARG A 196 9.80 7.28 3.98
CA ARG A 196 10.74 6.15 3.96
C ARG A 196 10.50 5.28 2.74
N ALA A 197 11.58 4.81 2.12
CA ALA A 197 11.51 3.70 1.19
C ALA A 197 11.11 2.42 1.92
N LEU A 198 10.23 1.65 1.29
CA LEU A 198 9.70 0.40 1.81
C LEU A 198 9.95 -0.72 0.81
N ASP A 199 10.44 -1.85 1.30
CA ASP A 199 10.37 -3.12 0.57
C ASP A 199 8.98 -3.72 0.80
N ILE A 200 8.34 -4.18 -0.27
CA ILE A 200 7.01 -4.79 -0.26
C ILE A 200 7.14 -6.14 -0.94
N ARG A 201 6.90 -7.22 -0.20
CA ARG A 201 6.81 -8.56 -0.75
C ARG A 201 5.38 -9.03 -0.69
N LEU A 202 4.87 -9.61 -1.76
CA LEU A 202 3.51 -10.12 -1.85
C LEU A 202 3.46 -11.54 -2.40
N ALA A 203 2.49 -12.31 -1.93
CA ALA A 203 2.25 -13.68 -2.34
C ALA A 203 1.58 -13.75 -3.71
N GLU A 204 1.72 -14.91 -4.36
CA GLU A 204 0.87 -15.32 -5.48
C GLU A 204 -0.62 -15.20 -5.09
N GLY A 205 -1.44 -14.72 -6.03
CA GLY A 205 -2.87 -14.51 -5.86
C GLY A 205 -3.24 -13.17 -5.20
N LEU A 206 -2.28 -12.37 -4.73
CA LEU A 206 -2.53 -11.01 -4.25
C LEU A 206 -2.32 -9.98 -5.37
N ASP A 207 -3.24 -9.05 -5.52
CA ASP A 207 -3.10 -7.91 -6.42
C ASP A 207 -1.98 -6.96 -5.98
N ALA A 208 -1.03 -6.72 -6.88
CA ALA A 208 0.13 -5.85 -6.67
C ALA A 208 -0.26 -4.42 -6.27
N SER A 209 -1.39 -3.92 -6.78
CA SER A 209 -1.90 -2.59 -6.45
C SER A 209 -2.49 -2.51 -5.04
N ILE A 210 -3.01 -3.62 -4.49
CA ILE A 210 -3.41 -3.71 -3.08
C ILE A 210 -2.16 -3.61 -2.19
N ALA A 211 -1.10 -4.36 -2.52
CA ALA A 211 0.15 -4.31 -1.77
C ALA A 211 0.77 -2.90 -1.80
N ALA A 212 0.76 -2.25 -2.97
CA ALA A 212 1.18 -0.86 -3.12
C ALA A 212 0.32 0.11 -2.30
N LEU A 213 -1.00 -0.06 -2.30
CA LEU A 213 -1.94 0.74 -1.50
C LEU A 213 -1.61 0.65 -0.01
N ILE A 214 -1.39 -0.55 0.53
CA ILE A 214 -1.02 -0.74 1.93
C ILE A 214 0.32 -0.07 2.22
N GLY A 215 1.32 -0.22 1.35
CA GLY A 215 2.62 0.43 1.50
C GLY A 215 2.54 1.95 1.54
N VAL A 216 1.77 2.56 0.64
CA VAL A 216 1.50 4.01 0.64
C VAL A 216 0.78 4.43 1.91
N PHE A 217 -0.25 3.68 2.33
CA PHE A 217 -1.02 4.00 3.53
C PHE A 217 -0.15 3.92 4.80
N ILE A 218 0.69 2.90 4.92
CA ILE A 218 1.69 2.81 6.00
C ILE A 218 2.60 4.04 5.95
N SER A 219 3.09 4.41 4.76
CA SER A 219 3.99 5.53 4.66
C SER A 219 3.34 6.87 5.00
N ASP A 220 2.08 7.09 4.61
CA ASP A 220 1.31 8.27 4.96
C ASP A 220 1.06 8.34 6.47
N MET A 221 0.66 7.22 7.10
CA MET A 221 0.24 7.19 8.51
C MET A 221 1.40 7.17 9.52
N PHE A 222 2.56 6.64 9.14
CA PHE A 222 3.68 6.44 10.07
C PHE A 222 4.92 7.29 9.75
N PHE A 223 5.06 7.77 8.51
CA PHE A 223 6.20 8.59 8.08
C PHE A 223 5.81 9.91 7.41
N GLY A 224 4.51 10.15 7.20
CA GLY A 224 4.01 11.44 6.74
C GLY A 224 4.14 12.48 7.84
N ASN A 225 4.47 13.71 7.46
CA ASN A 225 4.28 14.85 8.36
C ASN A 225 2.77 15.17 8.36
N ASP A 226 2.19 15.50 9.52
CA ASP A 226 0.79 15.92 9.71
C ASP A 226 0.44 17.27 9.03
N VAL A 227 1.05 17.60 7.88
CA VAL A 227 0.93 18.92 7.22
C VAL A 227 -0.27 18.98 6.25
N GLU A 228 -1.05 17.91 6.11
CA GLU A 228 -2.35 17.92 5.43
C GLU A 228 -3.51 17.84 6.45
N ALA A 229 -3.47 18.73 7.45
CA ALA A 229 -4.60 19.04 8.34
C ALA A 229 -5.32 20.29 7.85
#